data_AF-A0A2L2Z7T0-F1
#
_entry.id   AF-A0A2L2Z7T0-F1
#
_cell.length_a   1.000
_cell.length_b   1.000
_cell.length_c   1.000
_cell.angle_alpha   90.00
_cell.angle_beta   90.00
_cell.angle_gamma   90.00
#
_symmetry.space_group_name_H-M   'P 1'
#
loop_
_entity.id
_entity.type
_entity.pdbx_description
1 polymer ?
#
loop_
_entity_poly.entity_id
_entity_poly.type
_entity_poly.pdbx_seq_one_letter_code
_entity_poly.pdbx_strand_id
1 'polypeptide(L)' 'VEKVKKLRDYSFVHYKSREDAEVALEKLNNIDIDGSIIEVTWSKPSDLVTRPYCHSRPILPSSAAPAPFLYCAPP' A
#
# COMPACT_ATOMS: atom_id res chain seq x y z
N VAL A 1 -1.09 7.74 20.02
CA VAL A 1 -0.79 7.81 18.56
C VAL A 1 0.70 7.73 18.36
N GLU A 2 1.16 6.77 17.57
CA GLU A 2 2.59 6.56 17.32
C GLU A 2 3.08 7.34 16.11
N LYS A 3 2.29 7.37 15.02
CA LYS A 3 2.63 8.09 13.79
C LYS A 3 1.38 8.60 13.10
N VAL A 4 1.44 9.83 12.57
CA VAL A 4 0.40 10.42 11.72
C VAL A 4 1.02 10.76 10.37
N LYS A 5 0.50 10.14 9.32
CA LYS A 5 0.87 10.45 7.93
C LYS A 5 -0.26 11.26 7.32
N LYS A 6 -0.04 12.56 7.12
CA LYS A 6 -1.00 13.43 6.43
C LYS A 6 -0.73 13.40 4.92
N LEU A 7 -1.74 13.08 4.13
CA LEU A 7 -1.75 13.28 2.67
C LEU A 7 -2.71 14.42 2.32
N ARG A 8 -2.85 14.71 1.03
CA ARG A 8 -3.68 15.82 0.54
C ARG A 8 -5.16 15.63 0.88
N ASP A 9 -5.65 14.39 0.81
CA ASP A 9 -7.10 14.11 0.88
C ASP A 9 -7.46 13.05 1.94
N TYR A 10 -6.46 12.42 2.58
CA TYR A 10 -6.67 11.38 3.59
C TYR A 10 -5.47 11.28 4.55
N SER A 11 -5.64 10.57 5.66
CA SER A 11 -4.61 10.41 6.69
C SER A 11 -4.54 8.98 7.22
N PHE A 12 -3.34 8.55 7.60
CA PHE A 12 -3.14 7.30 8.34
C PHE A 12 -2.69 7.60 9.75
N VAL A 13 -3.37 6.97 10.72
CA VAL A 13 -3.05 7.07 12.13
C VAL A 13 -2.66 5.68 12.62
N HIS A 14 -1.42 5.53 13.06
CA HIS A 14 -0.98 4.32 13.75
C HIS A 14 -1.19 4.49 15.26
N TYR A 15 -1.97 3.57 15.83
CA TYR A 15 -2.14 3.42 17.27
C TYR A 15 -1.16 2.39 17.82
N LYS A 16 -0.86 2.50 19.11
CA LYS A 16 0.03 1.58 19.82
C LYS A 16 -0.70 0.28 20.19
N SER A 17 -1.96 0.40 20.56
CA SER A 17 -2.84 -0.69 20.95
C SER A 17 -4.00 -0.78 19.98
N ARG A 18 -4.54 -1.99 19.80
CA ARG A 18 -5.68 -2.23 18.92
C ARG A 18 -6.96 -1.64 19.50
N GLU A 19 -7.14 -1.73 20.82
CA GLU A 19 -8.34 -1.28 21.52
C GLU A 19 -8.54 0.23 21.34
N ASP A 20 -7.44 0.99 21.43
CA ASP A 20 -7.45 2.44 21.19
C ASP A 20 -7.88 2.78 19.75
N ALA A 21 -7.51 1.94 18.78
CA ALA A 21 -7.86 2.12 17.37
C ALA A 21 -9.35 1.79 17.12
N GLU A 22 -9.87 0.75 17.76
CA GLU A 22 -11.29 0.36 17.70
C GLU A 22 -12.18 1.51 18.22
N VAL A 23 -11.84 2.02 19.41
CA VAL A 23 -12.58 3.14 20.02
C VAL A 23 -12.53 4.41 19.16
N ALA A 24 -11.39 4.70 18.53
CA ALA A 24 -11.26 5.85 17.65
C ALA A 24 -12.08 5.67 16.36
N LEU A 25 -12.07 4.48 15.78
CA LEU A 25 -12.87 4.16 14.59
C LEU A 25 -14.36 4.34 14.91
N GLU A 26 -14.87 3.77 15.99
CA GLU A 26 -16.30 3.87 16.34
C GLU A 26 -16.73 5.31 16.63
N LYS A 27 -15.89 6.10 17.29
CA LYS A 27 -16.22 7.48 17.67
C LYS A 27 -16.08 8.50 16.54
N LEU A 28 -15.17 8.26 15.59
CA LEU A 28 -14.82 9.21 14.54
C LEU A 28 -15.35 8.78 13.16
N ASN A 29 -15.99 7.62 13.05
CA ASN A 29 -16.58 7.20 11.79
C ASN A 29 -17.87 8.01 11.51
N ASN A 30 -17.93 8.66 10.34
CA ASN A 30 -19.05 9.49 9.87
C ASN A 30 -19.30 10.76 10.70
N ILE A 31 -18.26 11.31 11.32
CA ILE A 31 -18.39 12.61 11.97
C ILE A 31 -18.17 13.73 10.95
N ASP A 32 -18.86 14.84 11.15
CA ASP A 32 -18.61 16.08 10.43
C ASP A 32 -17.43 16.81 11.09
N ILE A 33 -16.37 17.04 10.31
CA ILE A 33 -15.25 17.89 10.71
C ILE A 33 -15.18 19.04 9.70
N ASP A 34 -15.39 20.26 10.17
CA ASP A 34 -15.26 21.47 9.35
C ASP A 34 -16.19 21.48 8.11
N GLY A 35 -17.39 20.89 8.24
CA GLY A 35 -18.35 20.75 7.13
C GLY A 35 -18.00 19.64 6.14
N SER A 36 -17.01 18.81 6.46
CA SER A 36 -16.63 17.62 5.70
C SER A 36 -16.87 16.35 6.52
N ILE A 37 -17.71 15.46 5.98
CA ILE A 37 -17.96 14.15 6.60
C ILE A 37 -16.73 13.27 6.35
N ILE A 38 -16.13 12.77 7.42
CA ILE A 38 -14.99 11.86 7.34
C ILE A 38 -15.41 10.40 7.49
N GLU A 39 -14.74 9.52 6.75
CA GLU A 39 -14.91 8.07 6.86
C GLU A 39 -13.65 7.45 7.47
N VAL A 40 -13.82 6.54 8.43
CA VAL A 40 -12.71 5.86 9.09
C VAL A 40 -12.83 4.35 8.86
N THR A 41 -11.83 3.78 8.19
CA THR A 41 -11.78 2.34 7.85
C THR A 41 -10.48 1.70 8.27
N TRP A 42 -10.50 0.38 8.52
CA TRP A 42 -9.31 -0.39 8.81
C TRP A 42 -8.34 -0.35 7.64
N SER A 43 -7.12 0.12 7.89
CA SER A 43 -6.08 0.13 6.87
C SER A 43 -5.65 -1.29 6.53
N LYS A 44 -5.20 -1.49 5.28
CA LYS A 44 -4.44 -2.69 4.92
C LYS A 44 -3.21 -2.81 5.83
N PRO A 45 -2.87 -4.04 6.29
CA PRO A 45 -1.64 -4.26 7.03
C PRO A 45 -0.48 -3.75 6.18
N SER A 46 0.38 -2.94 6.79
CA SER A 46 1.52 -2.38 6.10
C SER A 46 2.60 -3.46 5.98
N ASP A 47 2.62 -4.16 4.84
CA ASP A 47 3.75 -5.00 4.44
C ASP A 47 4.97 -4.10 4.22
N LEU A 48 5.66 -3.75 5.31
CA LEU A 48 6.94 -3.03 5.29
C LEU A 48 8.10 -3.96 4.92
N VAL A 49 7.85 -4.96 4.08
CA VAL A 49 8.90 -5.66 3.35
C VAL A 49 8.99 -5.01 1.97
N THR A 50 9.90 -4.04 1.89
CA THR A 50 10.60 -3.70 0.65
C THR A 50 9.75 -3.09 -0.47
N ARG A 51 9.32 -1.84 -0.29
CA ARG A 51 9.28 -0.92 -1.43
C ARG A 51 10.50 -0.02 -1.37
N PRO A 52 11.59 -0.30 -2.13
CA PRO A 52 12.57 0.74 -2.39
C PRO A 52 11.82 1.89 -3.06
N TYR A 53 11.98 3.09 -2.52
CA TYR A 53 11.43 4.31 -3.10
C TYR A 53 11.85 4.40 -4.58
N CYS A 54 10.90 4.71 -5.47
CA CYS A 54 11.08 4.55 -6.92
C CYS A 54 12.25 5.39 -7.44
N HIS A 55 13.16 4.79 -8.19
CA HIS A 55 13.94 5.47 -9.23
C HIS A 55 14.14 4.45 -10.37
N SER A 56 13.65 4.83 -11.55
CA SER A 56 14.20 4.38 -12.85
C SER A 56 13.91 2.94 -13.30
N ARG A 57 12.93 2.82 -14.22
CA ARG A 57 12.73 1.70 -15.18
C ARG A 57 12.43 0.31 -14.57
N PRO A 58 11.56 -0.50 -15.21
CA PRO A 58 11.66 -1.93 -15.03
C PRO A 58 13.04 -2.36 -15.55
N ILE A 59 13.95 -2.75 -14.66
CA ILE A 59 15.07 -3.62 -15.02
C ILE A 59 14.47 -4.98 -15.38
N LEU A 60 14.04 -5.09 -16.63
CA LEU A 60 13.94 -6.38 -17.29
C LEU A 60 15.28 -7.10 -17.04
N PRO A 61 15.29 -8.38 -16.60
CA PRO A 61 16.50 -9.17 -16.63
C PRO A 61 16.92 -9.31 -18.10
N SER A 62 17.83 -8.44 -18.54
CA SER A 62 18.58 -8.55 -19.78
C SER A 62 19.59 -9.68 -19.62
N SER A 63 19.11 -10.91 -19.51
CA SER A 63 19.99 -12.08 -19.57
C SER A 63 19.21 -13.28 -20.07
N ALA A 64 19.17 -13.35 -21.40
CA ALA A 64 19.45 -14.58 -22.13
C ALA A 64 18.65 -15.82 -21.69
N ALA A 65 17.44 -15.95 -22.20
CA ALA A 65 17.10 -17.23 -22.81
C ALA A 65 17.61 -17.17 -24.25
N PRO A 66 18.69 -17.89 -24.63
CA PRO A 66 18.86 -18.22 -26.04
C PRO A 66 17.62 -19.02 -26.43
N ALA A 67 16.87 -18.54 -27.41
CA ALA A 67 15.90 -19.37 -28.09
C ALA A 67 16.62 -20.67 -28.48
N PRO A 68 16.15 -21.86 -28.06
CA PRO A 68 16.61 -23.06 -28.70
C PRO A 68 16.06 -23.03 -30.12
N PHE A 69 16.85 -22.47 -31.03
CA PHE A 69 16.99 -23.03 -32.35
C PHE A 69 17.38 -24.48 -32.16
N LEU A 70 16.42 -25.40 -32.10
CA LEU A 70 16.65 -26.81 -32.30
C LEU A 70 15.31 -27.56 -32.40
N TYR A 71 15.22 -28.32 -33.48
CA TYR A 71 14.19 -29.28 -33.87
C TYR A 71 13.05 -28.71 -34.73
N CYS A 72 13.28 -28.53 -36.04
CA CYS A 72 13.27 -29.56 -37.10
C CYS A 72 11.83 -29.89 -37.55
N ALA A 73 11.43 -29.29 -38.68
CA ALA A 73 10.35 -29.82 -39.53
C ALA A 73 10.76 -31.21 -40.04
N PRO A 74 9.88 -32.23 -40.10
CA PRO A 74 9.06 -32.47 -41.32
C PRO A 74 7.81 -33.36 -41.07
N PRO A 75 7.15 -33.93 -42.10
CA PRO A 75 6.70 -33.39 -43.39
C PRO A 75 5.18 -33.04 -43.39
#